data_AF-A0A971URS4-F1
#
_entry.id   AF-A0A971URS4-F1
#
_cell.length_a   1.000
_cell.length_b   1.000
_cell.length_c   1.000
_cell.angle_alpha   90.00
_cell.angle_beta   90.00
_cell.angle_gamma   90.00
#
_symmetry.space_group_name_H-M   'P 1'
#
loop_
_entity.id
_entity.type
_entity.pdbx_description
1 polymer ?
#
loop_
_entity_poly.entity_id
_entity_poly.type
_entity_poly.pdbx_seq_one_letter_code
_entity_poly.pdbx_strand_id
1 'polypeptide(L)'
;MYRIVCESYENYKSDFSPNNTDDYRYKITEPLELILDLSLYEEEKNNNTINYQKLEHFIYLLKKNIHEYPNFKSLLWSLESRGIYGRDYGVLSEEEFSELQKIVNMFLKLSYWG
;
A
#
# COMPACT_ATOMS: atom_id res chain seq x y z
N MET A 1 -0.88 -14.10 2.54
CA MET A 1 -0.19 -12.94 1.95
C MET A 1 -0.75 -11.61 2.44
N TYR A 2 -2.03 -11.29 2.22
CA TYR A 2 -2.63 -10.04 2.73
C TYR A 2 -2.40 -9.82 4.23
N ARG A 3 -2.72 -10.82 5.07
CA ARG A 3 -2.47 -10.76 6.53
C ARG A 3 -1.01 -10.43 6.88
N ILE A 4 -0.05 -11.01 6.16
CA ILE A 4 1.38 -10.79 6.42
C ILE A 4 1.78 -9.36 6.02
N VAL A 5 1.21 -8.81 4.95
CA VAL A 5 1.41 -7.40 4.58
C VAL A 5 0.83 -6.49 5.66
N CYS A 6 -0.35 -6.79 6.19
CA CYS A 6 -0.95 -6.04 7.29
C CYS A 6 -0.07 -6.07 8.55
N GLU A 7 0.35 -7.26 8.99
CA GLU A 7 1.22 -7.42 10.16
C GLU A 7 2.60 -6.76 9.96
N SER A 8 3.18 -6.87 8.76
CA SER A 8 4.45 -6.24 8.42
C SER A 8 4.36 -4.71 8.42
N TYR A 9 3.22 -4.18 7.98
CA TYR A 9 2.98 -2.74 7.96
C TYR A 9 2.86 -2.16 9.38
N GLU A 10 2.12 -2.82 10.26
CA GLU A 10 2.00 -2.41 11.67
C GLU A 10 3.37 -2.39 12.36
N ASN A 11 4.16 -3.45 12.16
CA ASN A 11 5.53 -3.52 12.67
C ASN A 11 6.40 -2.40 12.07
N TYR A 12 6.30 -2.18 10.77
CA TYR A 12 7.04 -1.12 10.09
C TYR A 12 6.72 0.26 10.67
N LYS A 13 5.46 0.59 10.92
CA LYS A 13 5.06 1.84 11.57
C LYS A 13 5.60 1.97 12.99
N SER A 14 5.63 0.87 13.73
CA SER A 14 6.11 0.86 15.11
C SER A 14 7.59 1.26 15.23
N ASP A 15 8.41 1.00 14.21
CA ASP A 15 9.83 1.38 14.18
C ASP A 15 10.05 2.91 14.14
N PHE A 16 9.06 3.68 13.69
CA PHE A 16 9.12 5.14 13.60
C PHE A 16 8.44 5.83 14.79
N SER A 17 7.47 5.17 15.42
CA SER A 17 6.69 5.76 16.50
C SER A 17 7.43 5.71 17.85
N PRO A 18 7.36 6.75 18.70
CA PRO A 18 6.68 8.04 18.50
C PRO A 18 7.57 9.15 17.92
N ASN A 19 8.88 8.91 17.74
CA ASN A 19 9.87 9.99 17.60
C ASN A 19 10.23 10.36 16.15
N ASN A 20 9.80 9.60 15.15
CA ASN A 20 10.23 9.75 13.75
C ASN A 20 9.08 9.67 12.74
N THR A 21 7.89 10.16 13.11
CA THR A 21 6.71 10.19 12.22
C THR A 21 6.83 11.24 11.10
N ASP A 22 7.82 12.15 11.17
CA ASP A 22 8.10 13.11 10.10
C ASP A 22 8.91 12.50 8.94
N ASP A 23 9.42 11.28 9.12
CA ASP A 23 10.23 10.55 8.14
C ASP A 23 9.48 10.38 6.81
N TYR A 24 10.20 10.59 5.71
CA TYR A 24 9.64 10.46 4.36
C TYR A 24 8.98 9.10 4.13
N ARG A 25 9.62 8.01 4.58
CA ARG A 25 9.11 6.66 4.38
C ARG A 25 7.92 6.34 5.28
N TYR A 26 7.85 6.97 6.45
CA TYR A 26 6.64 6.90 7.27
C TYR A 26 5.46 7.52 6.53
N LYS A 27 5.60 8.75 6.04
CA LYS A 27 4.53 9.48 5.34
C LYS A 27 4.07 8.81 4.06
N ILE A 28 5.02 8.33 3.25
CA ILE A 28 4.67 7.72 1.96
C ILE A 28 3.89 6.42 2.11
N THR A 29 4.01 5.74 3.26
CA THR A 29 3.32 4.49 3.51
C THR A 29 1.98 4.67 4.21
N GLU A 30 1.60 5.90 4.62
CA GLU A 30 0.28 6.19 5.21
C GLU A 30 -0.92 5.71 4.36
N PRO A 31 -0.93 5.84 3.01
CA PRO A 31 -2.03 5.32 2.21
C PRO A 31 -2.30 3.81 2.38
N LEU A 32 -1.31 3.05 2.85
CA LEU A 32 -1.48 1.62 3.11
C LEU A 32 -2.35 1.33 4.35
N GLU A 33 -2.60 2.28 5.25
CA GLU A 33 -3.52 2.09 6.39
C GLU A 33 -4.91 1.65 5.93
N LEU A 34 -5.34 2.16 4.78
CA LEU A 34 -6.66 1.86 4.21
C LEU A 34 -6.79 0.40 3.77
N ILE A 35 -5.68 -0.32 3.58
CA ILE A 35 -5.76 -1.77 3.32
C ILE A 35 -5.97 -2.56 4.60
N LEU A 36 -5.76 -1.98 5.79
CA LEU A 36 -5.92 -2.65 7.09
C LEU A 36 -7.37 -2.54 7.60
N ASP A 37 -7.98 -1.38 7.39
CA ASP A 37 -9.35 -1.07 7.82
C ASP A 37 -10.23 -0.68 6.62
N LEU A 38 -11.11 -1.60 6.23
CA LEU A 38 -12.05 -1.37 5.13
C LEU A 38 -13.10 -0.29 5.44
N SER A 39 -13.41 -0.06 6.72
CA SER A 39 -14.34 1.01 7.12
C SER A 39 -13.71 2.37 6.85
N LEU A 40 -12.43 2.51 7.25
CA LEU A 40 -11.63 3.71 6.96
C LEU A 40 -11.45 3.91 5.45
N TYR A 41 -11.18 2.83 4.70
CA TYR A 41 -11.12 2.89 3.24
C TYR A 41 -12.40 3.44 2.62
N GLU A 42 -13.58 2.94 3.03
CA GLU A 42 -14.86 3.41 2.48
C GLU A 42 -15.16 4.86 2.89
N GLU A 43 -14.81 5.27 4.11
CA GLU A 43 -14.89 6.67 4.55
C GLU A 43 -14.02 7.58 3.67
N GLU A 44 -12.74 7.25 3.52
CA GLU A 44 -11.80 8.03 2.74
C GLU A 44 -12.15 8.06 1.25
N LYS A 45 -12.69 6.96 0.71
CA LYS A 45 -13.23 6.86 -0.64
C LYS A 45 -14.41 7.80 -0.86
N ASN A 46 -15.34 7.87 0.10
CA ASN A 46 -16.47 8.80 0.02
C ASN A 46 -16.02 10.26 0.11
N ASN A 47 -14.98 10.53 0.92
CA ASN A 47 -14.39 11.86 1.07
C ASN A 47 -13.38 12.21 -0.04
N ASN A 48 -13.04 11.25 -0.91
CA ASN A 48 -12.07 11.38 -1.99
C ASN A 48 -10.72 11.97 -1.52
N THR A 49 -10.21 11.49 -0.40
CA THR A 49 -8.98 11.98 0.23
C THR A 49 -7.74 11.73 -0.63
N ILE A 50 -6.64 12.42 -0.31
CA ILE A 50 -5.36 12.19 -0.99
C ILE A 50 -4.80 10.78 -0.71
N ASN A 51 -4.99 10.25 0.50
CA ASN A 51 -4.50 8.91 0.87
C ASN A 51 -5.25 7.82 0.10
N TYR A 52 -6.57 7.92 -0.01
CA TYR A 52 -7.37 7.06 -0.88
C TYR A 52 -6.90 7.12 -2.34
N GLN A 53 -6.76 8.33 -2.90
CA GLN A 53 -6.31 8.50 -4.28
C GLN A 53 -4.91 7.91 -4.50
N LYS A 54 -3.98 8.11 -3.56
CA LYS A 54 -2.63 7.54 -3.61
C LYS A 54 -2.66 6.02 -3.55
N LEU A 55 -3.45 5.41 -2.67
CA LEU A 55 -3.58 3.95 -2.61
C LEU A 55 -4.13 3.38 -3.92
N GLU A 56 -5.23 3.94 -4.42
CA GLU A 56 -5.85 3.47 -5.66
C GLU A 56 -4.91 3.64 -6.86
N HIS A 57 -4.20 4.77 -6.93
CA HIS A 57 -3.24 5.01 -8.00
C HIS A 57 -2.05 4.06 -7.92
N PHE A 58 -1.55 3.77 -6.71
CA PHE A 58 -0.49 2.77 -6.49
C PHE A 58 -0.90 1.39 -7.02
N ILE A 59 -2.11 0.93 -6.67
CA ILE A 59 -2.64 -0.37 -7.10
C ILE A 59 -2.82 -0.40 -8.62
N TYR A 60 -3.30 0.68 -9.22
CA TYR A 60 -3.40 0.80 -10.67
C TYR A 60 -2.03 0.66 -11.36
N LEU A 61 -1.01 1.36 -10.88
CA LEU A 61 0.34 1.31 -11.43
C LEU A 61 0.96 -0.09 -11.30
N LEU A 62 0.78 -0.75 -10.15
CA LEU A 62 1.21 -2.14 -9.95
C LEU A 62 0.54 -3.11 -10.93
N LYS A 63 -0.78 -2.97 -11.15
CA LYS A 63 -1.53 -3.80 -12.10
C LYS A 63 -1.06 -3.56 -13.53
N LYS A 64 -0.88 -2.30 -13.92
CA LYS A 64 -0.38 -1.92 -15.25
C LYS A 64 1.00 -2.54 -15.54
N ASN A 65 1.86 -2.59 -14.53
CA ASN A 65 3.23 -3.09 -14.62
C ASN A 65 3.40 -4.49 -14.00
N ILE A 66 2.35 -5.32 -13.99
CA ILE A 66 2.36 -6.61 -13.27
C ILE A 66 3.40 -7.60 -13.79
N HIS A 67 3.84 -7.43 -15.04
CA HIS A 67 4.92 -8.22 -15.63
C HIS A 67 6.28 -7.94 -14.98
N GLU A 68 6.52 -6.70 -14.54
CA GLU A 68 7.73 -6.30 -13.84
C GLU A 68 7.66 -6.64 -12.34
N TYR A 69 6.45 -6.73 -11.79
CA TYR A 69 6.21 -6.98 -10.36
C TYR A 69 5.36 -8.25 -10.10
N PRO A 70 5.76 -9.43 -10.60
CA PRO A 70 4.92 -10.63 -10.57
C PRO A 70 4.57 -11.12 -9.16
N ASN A 71 5.40 -10.80 -8.16
CA ASN A 71 5.19 -11.18 -6.77
C ASN A 71 4.05 -10.40 -6.08
N PHE A 72 3.55 -9.32 -6.70
CA PHE A 72 2.41 -8.57 -6.19
C PHE A 72 1.05 -9.19 -6.58
N LYS A 73 1.02 -10.15 -7.53
CA LYS A 73 -0.24 -10.73 -8.06
C LYS A 73 -1.18 -11.21 -6.96
N SER A 74 -0.67 -11.97 -6.00
CA SER A 74 -1.46 -12.52 -4.89
C SER A 74 -1.92 -11.46 -3.89
N LEU A 75 -1.15 -10.38 -3.70
CA LEU A 75 -1.61 -9.23 -2.92
C LEU A 75 -2.76 -8.52 -3.66
N LEU A 76 -2.58 -8.24 -4.95
CA LEU A 76 -3.59 -7.56 -5.78
C LEU A 76 -4.91 -8.35 -5.81
N TRP A 77 -4.88 -9.67 -6.00
CA TRP A 77 -6.08 -10.50 -5.90
C TRP A 77 -6.75 -10.44 -4.52
N SER A 78 -5.96 -10.36 -3.46
CA SER A 78 -6.50 -10.22 -2.10
C SER A 78 -7.18 -8.87 -1.90
N LEU A 79 -6.67 -7.80 -2.50
CA LEU A 79 -7.27 -6.47 -2.48
C LEU A 79 -8.54 -6.40 -3.33
N GLU A 80 -8.54 -7.01 -4.51
CA GLU A 80 -9.72 -7.09 -5.40
C GLU A 80 -10.91 -7.80 -4.74
N SER A 81 -10.66 -8.90 -4.02
CA SER A 81 -11.73 -9.60 -3.29
C SER A 81 -12.33 -8.77 -2.14
N ARG A 82 -11.71 -7.65 -1.77
CA ARG A 82 -12.17 -6.69 -0.76
C ARG A 82 -12.76 -5.41 -1.37
N GLY A 83 -12.89 -5.35 -2.69
CA GLY A 83 -13.43 -4.19 -3.39
C GLY A 83 -12.40 -3.10 -3.74
N ILE A 84 -11.11 -3.37 -3.53
CA ILE A 84 -10.02 -2.44 -3.83
C ILE A 84 -9.42 -2.79 -5.19
N TYR A 85 -9.77 -2.05 -6.23
CA TYR A 85 -9.43 -2.38 -7.63
C TYR A 85 -8.30 -1.52 -8.19
N GLY A 86 -8.00 -0.37 -7.61
CA GLY A 86 -7.05 0.57 -8.18
C GLY A 86 -7.67 1.40 -9.29
N ARG A 87 -7.37 2.69 -9.28
CA ARG A 87 -7.82 3.67 -10.26
C ARG A 87 -6.73 4.69 -10.51
N ASP A 88 -6.59 5.09 -11.75
CA ASP A 88 -5.64 6.14 -12.14
C ASP A 88 -6.14 7.50 -11.64
N TYR A 89 -5.39 8.09 -10.71
CA TYR A 89 -5.62 9.45 -10.21
C TYR A 89 -4.46 10.40 -10.57
N GLY A 90 -3.33 9.91 -11.08
CA GLY A 90 -2.17 10.76 -11.41
C GLY A 90 -1.49 11.45 -10.22
N VAL A 91 -1.76 11.02 -8.97
CA VAL A 91 -1.30 11.71 -7.73
C VAL A 91 0.01 11.20 -7.13
N LEU A 92 0.63 10.18 -7.73
CA LEU A 92 1.91 9.63 -7.27
C LEU A 92 2.99 10.01 -8.26
N SER A 93 4.08 10.58 -7.76
CA SER A 93 5.32 10.73 -8.52
C SER A 93 6.01 9.38 -8.74
N GLU A 94 6.92 9.31 -9.72
CA GLU A 94 7.71 8.09 -9.97
C GLU A 94 8.58 7.71 -8.76
N GLU A 95 9.16 8.69 -8.08
CA GLU A 95 9.94 8.49 -6.86
C GLU A 95 9.08 7.90 -5.74
N GLU A 96 7.89 8.47 -5.53
CA GLU A 96 6.96 7.96 -4.52
C GLU A 96 6.52 6.53 -4.85
N PHE A 97 6.12 6.27 -6.09
CA PHE A 97 5.73 4.93 -6.52
C PHE A 97 6.87 3.92 -6.31
N SER A 98 8.09 4.28 -6.71
CA SER A 98 9.28 3.43 -6.57
C SER A 98 9.57 3.09 -5.11
N GLU A 99 9.53 4.07 -4.21
CA GLU A 99 9.81 3.81 -2.80
C GLU A 99 8.70 3.01 -2.13
N LEU A 100 7.43 3.35 -2.37
CA LEU A 100 6.28 2.60 -1.85
C LEU A 100 6.29 1.14 -2.34
N GLN A 101 6.60 0.93 -3.62
CA GLN A 101 6.74 -0.39 -4.21
C GLN A 101 7.84 -1.20 -3.52
N LYS A 102 9.02 -0.62 -3.28
CA LYS A 102 10.12 -1.31 -2.57
C LYS A 102 9.72 -1.74 -1.16
N ILE A 103 9.03 -0.87 -0.42
CA ILE A 103 8.58 -1.15 0.94
C ILE A 103 7.56 -2.29 0.96
N VAL A 104 6.53 -2.23 0.10
CA VAL A 104 5.55 -3.33 0.01
C VAL A 104 6.20 -4.63 -0.48
N ASN A 105 7.15 -4.54 -1.41
CA ASN A 105 7.93 -5.71 -1.86
C ASN A 105 8.73 -6.34 -0.72
N MET A 106 9.28 -5.52 0.18
CA MET A 106 9.96 -6.00 1.38
C MET A 106 8.99 -6.79 2.28
N PHE A 107 7.79 -6.28 2.53
CA PHE A 107 6.75 -7.00 3.28
C PHE A 107 6.37 -8.34 2.63
N LEU A 108 6.23 -8.35 1.29
CA LEU A 108 5.93 -9.57 0.55
C LEU A 108 7.07 -10.59 0.64
N LYS A 109 8.33 -10.16 0.63
CA LYS A 109 9.48 -11.08 0.78
C LYS A 109 9.59 -11.68 2.17
N LEU A 110 9.24 -10.94 3.22
CA LEU A 110 9.17 -11.46 4.59
C LEU A 110 8.13 -12.60 4.71
N SER A 111 7.08 -12.58 3.87
CA SER A 111 6.09 -13.67 3.81
C SER A 111 6.61 -15.01 3.29
N TYR A 112 7.78 -15.06 2.66
CA TYR A 112 8.37 -16.29 2.12
C TYR A 112 9.34 -16.99 3.09
N TRP A 113 9.58 -16.42 4.28
CA TRP A 113 10.44 -17.00 5.32
C TRP A 113 9.69 -17.37 6.61
N GLY A 114 8.35 -17.40 6.56
CA GLY A 114 7.46 -17.82 7.66
C GLY A 114 6.91 -19.21 7.50
#